data_AF-A0A924TS16-F1
#
_entry.id   AF-A0A924TS16-F1
#
_cell.length_a   1.000
_cell.length_b   1.000
_cell.length_c   1.000
_cell.angle_alpha   90.00
_cell.angle_beta   90.00
_cell.angle_gamma   90.00
#
_symmetry.space_group_name_H-M   'P 1'
#
loop_
_entity.id
_entity.type
_entity.pdbx_description
1 polymer ?
#
loop_
_entity_poly.entity_id
_entity_poly.type
_entity_poly.pdbx_seq_one_letter_code
_entity_poly.pdbx_strand_id
1 'polypeptide(L)'
;MPDPILLARHGTVECQLLPALANRHGLITGATGTGKTITLQTLAEGFSKIGVPVSLADVKGDLTGLSQAGRISPKLAALLAERGIAAPTPLACPTMLWDVFGRVGHPVRATVSDMGPLLLSRMLALNDTQAGVLNIVFKIADDNGLLLLDLKDLRAMLQHVGENAAQFTTAYGLVSAASVGAIQRGLLQLASQGGDQFFGEPMLDLADFMQTVDGQGVISILAADQLMNAPRLYGTFLLWLLSELFELLPEVGDLEKPKLVFFFDEAHLLFKDAPAVLVERIERVVRLVRSKGVGVYFVTQNPPDLPDAVLGQLGNRVQHALRAFTPRDQKAVKSAASTMRANPGLDIATAITELGVGEALVSCLDDQGRPCPTERVFVLPPGSQIGPITPAQHQALIEGSLVAGVYEKTVDRESAHEKLTRGGATSPGAGDHGLADEAGAAG
;
A
#
# COMPACT_ATOMS: atom_id res chain seq x y z
N MET A 1 -8.30 26.87 -4.64
CA MET A 1 -8.85 25.63 -5.22
C MET A 1 -8.10 25.24 -6.48
N PRO A 2 -7.48 24.05 -6.51
CA PRO A 2 -6.86 23.51 -7.72
C PRO A 2 -7.91 23.13 -8.76
N ASP A 3 -7.52 23.16 -10.03
CA ASP A 3 -8.39 22.82 -11.14
C ASP A 3 -8.84 21.35 -11.09
N PRO A 4 -10.09 21.04 -11.49
CA PRO A 4 -10.56 19.67 -11.68
C PRO A 4 -9.68 18.88 -12.64
N ILE A 5 -9.47 17.59 -12.35
CA ILE A 5 -8.74 16.69 -13.24
C ILE A 5 -9.71 16.19 -14.31
N LEU A 6 -9.58 16.69 -15.54
CA LEU A 6 -10.35 16.19 -16.69
C LEU A 6 -9.88 14.78 -17.05
N LEU A 7 -10.75 13.79 -16.82
CA LEU A 7 -10.41 12.38 -16.99
C LEU A 7 -10.84 11.84 -18.36
N ALA A 8 -12.04 12.19 -18.80
CA ALA A 8 -12.65 11.63 -19.99
C ALA A 8 -13.64 12.60 -20.64
N ARG A 9 -13.87 12.43 -21.94
CA ARG A 9 -14.74 13.29 -22.74
C ARG A 9 -15.45 12.51 -23.84
N HIS A 10 -16.66 12.95 -24.19
CA HIS A 10 -17.31 12.60 -25.45
C HIS A 10 -18.24 13.75 -25.90
N GLY A 11 -17.89 14.41 -27.01
CA GLY A 11 -18.59 15.62 -27.46
C GLY A 11 -18.53 16.73 -26.40
N THR A 12 -19.71 17.16 -25.93
CA THR A 12 -19.84 18.19 -24.87
C THR A 12 -19.81 17.61 -23.46
N VAL A 13 -19.88 16.29 -23.29
CA VAL A 13 -19.83 15.63 -21.98
C VAL A 13 -18.38 15.53 -21.52
N GLU A 14 -18.11 16.07 -20.33
CA GLU A 14 -16.81 15.99 -19.66
C GLU A 14 -16.98 15.34 -18.29
N CYS A 15 -16.14 14.34 -18.01
CA CYS A 15 -16.06 13.72 -16.69
C CYS A 15 -14.80 14.21 -15.99
N GLN A 16 -15.00 14.96 -14.91
CA GLN A 16 -13.93 15.57 -14.14
C GLN A 16 -13.89 14.99 -12.72
N LEU A 17 -12.68 14.75 -12.22
CA LEU A 17 -12.46 14.39 -10.83
C LEU A 17 -12.14 15.64 -10.03
N LEU A 18 -12.95 15.93 -9.01
CA LEU A 18 -12.78 17.08 -8.14
C LEU A 18 -11.70 16.79 -7.07
N PRO A 19 -10.60 17.56 -7.00
CA PRO A 19 -9.51 17.30 -6.05
C PRO A 19 -9.98 17.27 -4.59
N ALA A 20 -10.89 18.17 -4.19
CA ALA A 20 -11.44 18.23 -2.84
C ALA A 20 -12.19 16.95 -2.42
N LEU A 21 -12.58 16.11 -3.39
CA LEU A 21 -13.34 14.87 -3.16
C LEU A 21 -12.54 13.62 -3.55
N ALA A 22 -11.27 13.77 -3.90
CA ALA A 22 -10.40 12.66 -4.30
C ALA A 22 -10.08 11.70 -3.12
N ASN A 23 -10.13 12.19 -1.87
CA ASN A 23 -9.98 11.33 -0.69
C ASN A 23 -11.21 10.45 -0.42
N ARG A 24 -12.29 10.58 -1.21
CA ARG A 24 -13.45 9.66 -1.20
C ARG A 24 -13.23 8.41 -2.04
N HIS A 25 -11.97 8.12 -2.34
CA HIS A 25 -11.49 6.89 -2.96
C HIS A 25 -12.05 6.67 -4.38
N GLY A 26 -11.58 5.61 -5.05
CA GLY A 26 -12.09 5.25 -6.36
C GLY A 26 -11.86 3.80 -6.75
N LEU A 27 -12.57 3.39 -7.79
CA LEU A 27 -12.46 2.08 -8.42
C LEU A 27 -12.25 2.23 -9.92
N ILE A 28 -11.23 1.56 -10.45
CA ILE A 28 -10.97 1.43 -11.89
C ILE A 28 -11.05 -0.06 -12.25
N THR A 29 -12.02 -0.42 -13.08
CA THR A 29 -12.32 -1.83 -13.43
C THR A 29 -12.36 -2.06 -14.94
N GLY A 30 -12.21 -3.32 -15.36
CA GLY A 30 -12.25 -3.73 -16.77
C GLY A 30 -11.29 -4.87 -17.11
N ALA A 31 -11.50 -5.52 -18.25
CA ALA A 31 -10.63 -6.61 -18.71
C ALA A 31 -9.20 -6.13 -19.04
N THR A 32 -8.27 -7.06 -19.26
CA THR A 32 -6.91 -6.72 -19.70
C THR A 32 -6.91 -6.01 -21.06
N GLY A 33 -6.14 -4.94 -21.18
CA GLY A 33 -5.97 -4.19 -22.44
C GLY A 33 -7.13 -3.25 -22.81
N THR A 34 -8.10 -3.02 -21.92
CA THR A 34 -9.27 -2.17 -22.24
C THR A 34 -9.06 -0.69 -21.97
N GLY A 35 -8.09 -0.33 -21.11
CA GLY A 35 -7.73 1.07 -20.82
C GLY A 35 -7.45 1.40 -19.36
N LYS A 36 -7.54 0.44 -18.43
CA LYS A 36 -7.31 0.67 -16.99
C LYS A 36 -6.00 1.41 -16.67
N THR A 37 -4.87 0.94 -17.23
CA THR A 37 -3.55 1.55 -17.02
C THR A 37 -3.52 3.00 -17.51
N ILE A 38 -4.20 3.31 -18.63
CA ILE A 38 -4.30 4.68 -19.14
C ILE A 38 -5.09 5.57 -18.18
N THR A 39 -6.23 5.11 -17.65
CA THR A 39 -6.97 5.85 -16.62
C THR A 39 -6.13 6.09 -15.37
N LEU A 40 -5.42 5.07 -14.89
CA LEU A 40 -4.53 5.18 -13.74
C LEU A 40 -3.45 6.25 -14.01
N GLN A 41 -2.74 6.16 -15.14
CA GLN A 41 -1.69 7.12 -15.50
C GLN A 41 -2.24 8.55 -15.64
N THR A 42 -3.37 8.74 -16.32
CA THR A 42 -4.00 10.06 -16.48
C THR A 42 -4.38 10.67 -15.14
N LEU A 43 -4.90 9.89 -14.20
CA LEU A 43 -5.19 10.37 -12.85
C LEU A 43 -3.92 10.67 -12.05
N ALA A 44 -2.91 9.79 -12.10
CA ALA A 44 -1.64 9.99 -11.41
C ALA A 44 -0.92 11.26 -11.90
N GLU A 45 -0.86 11.47 -13.21
CA GLU A 45 -0.35 12.70 -13.82
C GLU A 45 -1.17 13.93 -13.39
N GLY A 46 -2.50 13.81 -13.39
CA GLY A 46 -3.40 14.88 -12.93
C GLY A 46 -3.15 15.29 -11.48
N PHE A 47 -3.00 14.32 -10.57
CA PHE A 47 -2.67 14.57 -9.17
C PHE A 47 -1.29 15.19 -9.01
N SER A 48 -0.28 14.66 -9.70
CA SER A 48 1.08 15.21 -9.68
C SER A 48 1.09 16.68 -10.12
N LYS A 49 0.42 17.02 -11.22
CA LYS A 49 0.33 18.41 -11.73
C LYS A 49 -0.23 19.40 -10.70
N ILE A 50 -1.21 18.99 -9.91
CA ILE A 50 -1.82 19.86 -8.89
C ILE A 50 -1.07 19.78 -7.55
N GLY A 51 0.13 19.21 -7.50
CA GLY A 51 0.97 19.12 -6.31
C GLY A 51 0.47 18.12 -5.28
N VAL A 52 -0.19 17.04 -5.70
CA VAL A 52 -0.59 15.92 -4.85
C VAL A 52 0.37 14.75 -5.12
N PRO A 53 1.18 14.34 -4.14
CA PRO A 53 2.01 13.14 -4.24
C PRO A 53 1.16 11.89 -4.50
N VAL A 54 1.70 10.96 -5.27
CA VAL A 54 1.01 9.74 -5.68
C VAL A 54 1.88 8.53 -5.39
N SER A 55 1.32 7.49 -4.80
CA SER A 55 1.98 6.19 -4.66
C SER A 55 1.27 5.15 -5.52
N LEU A 56 2.02 4.44 -6.36
CA LEU A 56 1.53 3.44 -7.30
C LEU A 56 2.15 2.08 -6.97
N ALA A 57 1.35 1.05 -6.72
CA ALA A 57 1.84 -0.33 -6.72
C ALA A 57 1.81 -0.85 -8.17
N ASP A 58 2.97 -0.90 -8.83
CA ASP A 58 3.12 -1.33 -10.22
C ASP A 58 3.43 -2.82 -10.30
N VAL A 59 2.38 -3.58 -10.57
CA VAL A 59 2.41 -5.03 -10.68
C VAL A 59 2.90 -5.48 -12.07
N LYS A 60 2.64 -4.68 -13.11
CA LYS A 60 2.94 -5.04 -14.51
C LYS A 60 4.29 -4.51 -14.97
N GLY A 61 4.87 -3.56 -14.26
CA GLY A 61 6.10 -2.85 -14.63
C GLY A 61 5.89 -1.85 -15.77
N ASP A 62 4.66 -1.41 -16.04
CA ASP A 62 4.31 -0.58 -17.19
C ASP A 62 4.03 0.90 -16.84
N LEU A 63 4.20 1.29 -15.56
CA LEU A 63 3.92 2.64 -15.06
C LEU A 63 5.14 3.56 -15.00
N THR A 64 6.36 3.01 -15.11
CA THR A 64 7.61 3.80 -15.04
C THR A 64 7.72 4.89 -16.11
N GLY A 65 6.96 4.77 -17.21
CA GLY A 65 6.84 5.79 -18.26
C GLY A 65 6.30 7.15 -17.79
N LEU A 66 5.66 7.23 -16.62
CA LEU A 66 5.24 8.50 -15.99
C LEU A 66 6.41 9.49 -15.82
N SER A 67 7.63 8.97 -15.68
CA SER A 67 8.86 9.76 -15.55
C SER A 67 9.35 10.42 -16.84
N GLN A 68 8.79 10.06 -18.00
CA GLN A 68 9.27 10.51 -19.31
C GLN A 68 8.18 11.23 -20.08
N ALA A 69 8.58 12.22 -20.88
CA ALA A 69 7.65 12.90 -21.78
C ALA A 69 7.12 11.94 -22.85
N GLY A 70 5.80 11.91 -22.99
CA GLY A 70 5.12 11.05 -23.95
C GLY A 70 5.37 11.46 -25.40
N ARG A 71 5.17 10.50 -26.30
CA ARG A 71 5.21 10.72 -27.75
C ARG A 71 3.91 10.26 -28.38
N ILE A 72 3.34 11.12 -29.23
CA ILE A 72 2.11 10.79 -29.94
C ILE A 72 2.48 10.05 -31.23
N SER A 73 2.16 8.76 -31.27
CA SER A 73 2.31 7.97 -32.49
C SER A 73 1.28 8.39 -33.56
N PRO A 74 1.54 8.17 -34.86
CA PRO A 74 0.56 8.44 -35.91
C PRO A 74 -0.80 7.76 -35.68
N LYS A 75 -0.77 6.54 -35.13
CA LYS A 75 -1.98 5.78 -34.77
C LYS A 75 -2.78 6.47 -33.66
N LEU A 76 -2.10 6.96 -32.63
CA LEU A 76 -2.77 7.68 -31.54
C LEU A 76 -3.29 9.04 -32.02
N ALA A 77 -2.52 9.77 -32.84
CA ALA A 77 -2.96 11.03 -33.42
C ALA A 77 -4.24 10.88 -34.25
N ALA A 78 -4.32 9.85 -35.10
CA ALA A 78 -5.51 9.55 -35.89
C ALA A 78 -6.72 9.23 -34.99
N LEU A 79 -6.52 8.41 -33.94
CA LEU A 79 -7.55 8.05 -32.98
C LEU A 79 -8.11 9.27 -32.22
N LEU A 80 -7.22 10.19 -31.81
CA LEU A 80 -7.61 11.42 -31.13
C LEU A 80 -8.40 12.36 -32.05
N ALA A 81 -7.96 12.49 -33.30
CA ALA A 81 -8.66 13.28 -34.32
C ALA A 81 -10.06 12.73 -34.60
N GLU A 82 -10.21 11.41 -34.76
CA GLU A 82 -11.50 10.74 -34.95
C GLU A 82 -12.47 11.01 -33.79
N ARG A 83 -11.95 11.05 -32.55
CA ARG A 83 -12.74 11.26 -31.33
C ARG A 83 -12.96 12.73 -30.97
N GLY A 84 -12.41 13.67 -31.74
CA GLY A 84 -12.46 15.11 -31.44
C GLY A 84 -11.73 15.48 -30.14
N ILE A 85 -10.68 14.73 -29.78
CA ILE A 85 -9.89 14.93 -28.57
C ILE A 85 -8.57 15.61 -28.95
N ALA A 86 -8.20 16.66 -28.20
CA ALA A 86 -6.92 17.32 -28.41
C ALA A 86 -5.74 16.41 -28.03
N ALA A 87 -4.64 16.57 -28.75
CA ALA A 87 -3.37 15.93 -28.41
C ALA A 87 -2.93 16.34 -26.99
N PRO A 88 -2.57 15.39 -26.10
CA PRO A 88 -2.03 15.75 -24.80
C PRO A 88 -0.70 16.48 -24.96
N THR A 89 -0.45 17.45 -24.10
CA THR A 89 0.87 18.11 -24.06
C THR A 89 1.88 17.14 -23.46
N PRO A 90 3.02 16.87 -24.12
CA PRO A 90 4.05 16.00 -23.57
C PRO A 90 4.53 16.48 -22.19
N LEU A 91 4.56 15.58 -21.22
CA LEU A 91 4.94 15.88 -19.84
C LEU A 91 5.71 14.72 -19.22
N ALA A 92 6.79 15.03 -18.49
CA ALA A 92 7.42 14.11 -17.55
C ALA A 92 7.00 14.49 -16.13
N CYS A 93 6.56 13.53 -15.32
CA CYS A 93 6.26 13.75 -13.91
C CYS A 93 7.52 13.47 -13.06
N PRO A 94 7.74 14.18 -11.94
CA PRO A 94 8.75 13.77 -10.97
C PRO A 94 8.39 12.38 -10.43
N THR A 95 9.32 11.44 -10.52
CA THR A 95 9.07 10.02 -10.21
C THR A 95 10.19 9.43 -9.38
N MET A 96 9.83 8.60 -8.41
CA MET A 96 10.75 7.86 -7.54
C MET A 96 10.41 6.37 -7.61
N LEU A 97 11.43 5.51 -7.61
CA LEU A 97 11.26 4.05 -7.72
C LEU A 97 11.53 3.40 -6.36
N TRP A 98 10.60 2.56 -5.91
CA TRP A 98 10.64 1.85 -4.64
C TRP A 98 10.51 0.35 -4.89
N ASP A 99 11.13 -0.46 -4.04
CA ASP A 99 11.09 -1.91 -4.12
C ASP A 99 11.26 -2.51 -2.73
N VAL A 100 10.37 -3.39 -2.27
CA VAL A 100 10.52 -4.07 -0.97
C VAL A 100 11.82 -4.89 -0.90
N PHE A 101 12.26 -5.42 -2.05
CA PHE A 101 13.46 -6.26 -2.15
C PHE A 101 14.72 -5.48 -2.56
N GLY A 102 14.59 -4.19 -2.87
CA GLY A 102 15.71 -3.30 -3.23
C GLY A 102 16.47 -3.68 -4.51
N ARG A 103 15.83 -4.35 -5.48
CA ARG A 103 16.45 -4.79 -6.74
C ARG A 103 16.29 -3.76 -7.85
N VAL A 104 15.10 -3.17 -7.96
CA VAL A 104 14.73 -2.24 -9.04
C VAL A 104 14.17 -0.91 -8.49
N GLY A 105 14.52 -0.58 -7.25
CA GLY A 105 14.12 0.67 -6.60
C GLY A 105 14.75 0.79 -5.23
N HIS A 106 14.51 1.92 -4.57
CA HIS A 106 14.95 2.15 -3.20
C HIS A 106 14.28 1.12 -2.27
N PRO A 107 15.06 0.44 -1.40
CA PRO A 107 14.53 -0.60 -0.52
C PRO A 107 13.55 -0.01 0.48
N VAL A 108 12.33 -0.55 0.50
CA VAL A 108 11.32 -0.18 1.50
C VAL A 108 11.44 -1.08 2.72
N ARG A 109 11.62 -0.48 3.90
CA ARG A 109 11.69 -1.22 5.16
C ARG A 109 10.79 -0.66 6.25
N ALA A 110 10.39 -1.54 7.15
CA ALA A 110 9.74 -1.25 8.43
C ALA A 110 10.53 -1.92 9.56
N THR A 111 10.44 -1.42 10.80
CA THR A 111 11.01 -2.15 11.94
C THR A 111 9.94 -2.97 12.66
N VAL A 112 10.36 -4.05 13.33
CA VAL A 112 9.45 -4.86 14.15
C VAL A 112 8.85 -4.03 15.30
N SER A 113 9.66 -3.19 15.94
CA SER A 113 9.24 -2.26 16.98
C SER A 113 8.17 -1.28 16.49
N ASP A 114 8.38 -0.67 15.31
CA ASP A 114 7.44 0.28 14.72
C ASP A 114 6.08 -0.36 14.43
N MET A 115 6.08 -1.55 13.82
CA MET A 115 4.82 -2.28 13.61
C MET A 115 4.14 -2.66 14.92
N GLY A 116 4.93 -3.03 15.93
CA GLY A 116 4.44 -3.39 17.25
C GLY A 116 3.67 -4.72 17.30
N PRO A 117 3.31 -5.17 18.52
CA PRO A 117 2.71 -6.49 18.73
C PRO A 117 1.29 -6.59 18.16
N LEU A 118 0.56 -5.47 18.13
CA LEU A 118 -0.84 -5.44 17.68
C LEU A 118 -0.95 -5.65 16.17
N LEU A 119 -0.11 -4.96 15.38
CA LEU A 119 -0.13 -5.08 13.93
C LEU A 119 0.41 -6.43 13.49
N LEU A 120 1.52 -6.87 14.08
CA LEU A 120 2.10 -8.19 13.84
C LEU A 120 1.12 -9.32 14.17
N SER A 121 0.40 -9.23 15.29
CA SER A 121 -0.60 -10.24 15.64
C SER A 121 -1.66 -10.41 14.55
N ARG A 122 -2.12 -9.30 13.98
CA ARG A 122 -3.12 -9.31 12.90
C ARG A 122 -2.56 -9.88 11.61
N MET A 123 -1.35 -9.49 11.25
CA MET A 123 -0.70 -9.93 10.02
C MET A 123 -0.34 -11.41 10.05
N LEU A 124 0.05 -11.93 11.20
CA LEU A 124 0.31 -13.35 11.42
C LEU A 124 -0.96 -14.15 11.69
N ALA A 125 -2.13 -13.50 11.70
CA ALA A 125 -3.43 -14.09 12.04
C ALA A 125 -3.42 -14.86 13.37
N LEU A 126 -2.79 -14.26 14.39
CA LEU A 126 -2.72 -14.81 15.74
C LEU A 126 -4.08 -14.76 16.43
N ASN A 127 -4.39 -15.78 17.23
CA ASN A 127 -5.53 -15.73 18.15
C ASN A 127 -5.21 -14.88 19.39
N ASP A 128 -6.22 -14.59 20.22
CA ASP A 128 -6.08 -13.71 21.39
C ASP A 128 -4.98 -14.16 22.36
N THR A 129 -4.84 -15.47 22.59
CA THR A 129 -3.80 -16.02 23.45
C THR A 129 -2.40 -15.80 22.86
N GLN A 130 -2.23 -16.03 21.56
CA GLN A 130 -0.97 -15.81 20.86
C GLN A 130 -0.62 -14.32 20.78
N ALA A 131 -1.61 -13.47 20.53
CA ALA A 131 -1.46 -12.02 20.56
C ALA A 131 -1.05 -11.52 21.96
N GLY A 132 -1.65 -12.07 23.03
CA GLY A 132 -1.26 -11.80 24.41
C GLY A 132 0.19 -12.17 24.69
N VAL A 133 0.64 -13.34 24.24
CA VAL A 133 2.04 -13.76 24.36
C VAL A 133 2.97 -12.84 23.56
N LEU A 134 2.59 -12.42 22.35
CA LEU A 134 3.39 -11.48 21.57
C LEU A 134 3.51 -10.13 22.27
N ASN A 135 2.44 -9.61 22.87
CA ASN A 135 2.49 -8.39 23.68
C ASN A 135 3.45 -8.53 24.87
N ILE A 136 3.43 -9.67 25.57
CA ILE A 136 4.37 -9.94 26.67
C ILE A 136 5.82 -9.91 26.17
N VAL A 137 6.11 -10.55 25.03
CA VAL A 137 7.46 -10.57 24.45
C VAL A 137 7.96 -9.17 24.13
N PHE A 138 7.12 -8.33 23.53
CA PHE A 138 7.45 -6.92 23.27
C PHE A 138 7.70 -6.16 24.58
N LYS A 139 6.83 -6.33 25.57
CA LYS A 139 6.97 -5.65 26.87
C LYS A 139 8.27 -6.04 27.58
N ILE A 140 8.64 -7.31 27.56
CA ILE A 140 9.92 -7.79 28.10
C ILE A 140 11.10 -7.19 27.32
N ALA A 141 11.02 -7.11 25.99
CA ALA A 141 12.07 -6.48 25.18
C ALA A 141 12.28 -5.01 25.60
N ASP A 142 11.19 -4.25 25.71
CA ASP A 142 11.20 -2.84 26.11
C ASP A 142 11.79 -2.64 27.51
N ASP A 143 11.34 -3.43 28.49
CA ASP A 143 11.79 -3.32 29.90
C ASP A 143 13.27 -3.67 30.07
N ASN A 144 13.85 -4.43 29.13
CA ASN A 144 15.27 -4.81 29.12
C ASN A 144 16.11 -4.02 28.11
N GLY A 145 15.55 -3.01 27.44
CA GLY A 145 16.27 -2.21 26.44
C GLY A 145 16.80 -3.03 25.27
N LEU A 146 16.04 -4.05 24.86
CA LEU A 146 16.34 -4.94 23.74
C LEU A 146 15.58 -4.47 22.51
N LEU A 147 16.30 -3.97 21.50
CA LEU A 147 15.70 -3.44 20.28
C LEU A 147 15.16 -4.59 19.41
N LEU A 148 13.94 -4.42 18.89
CA LEU A 148 13.32 -5.33 17.93
C LEU A 148 13.29 -4.66 16.55
N LEU A 149 14.36 -4.81 15.77
CA LEU A 149 14.50 -4.15 14.48
C LEU A 149 14.02 -5.07 13.36
N ASP A 150 14.47 -6.33 13.37
CA ASP A 150 14.20 -7.30 12.31
C ASP A 150 13.51 -8.60 12.80
N LEU A 151 13.27 -9.53 11.86
CA LEU A 151 12.67 -10.82 12.18
C LEU A 151 13.56 -11.72 13.04
N LYS A 152 14.88 -11.59 12.98
CA LYS A 152 15.81 -12.37 13.81
C LYS A 152 15.72 -11.93 15.25
N ASP A 153 15.59 -10.63 15.50
CA ASP A 153 15.42 -10.05 16.83
C ASP A 153 14.17 -10.60 17.51
N LEU A 154 13.03 -10.54 16.80
CA LEU A 154 11.77 -11.04 17.35
C LEU A 154 11.82 -12.54 17.60
N ARG A 155 12.45 -13.31 16.71
CA ARG A 155 12.62 -14.75 16.89
C ARG A 155 13.52 -15.08 18.08
N ALA A 156 14.61 -14.34 18.26
CA ALA A 156 15.52 -14.48 19.39
C ALA A 156 14.81 -14.13 20.71
N MET A 157 14.03 -13.05 20.74
CA MET A 157 13.21 -12.69 21.90
C MET A 157 12.15 -13.75 22.22
N LEU A 158 11.45 -14.28 21.21
CA LEU A 158 10.48 -15.36 21.40
C LEU A 158 11.13 -16.62 21.98
N GLN A 159 12.34 -16.96 21.51
CA GLN A 159 13.10 -18.09 22.06
C GLN A 159 13.51 -17.84 23.50
N HIS A 160 14.10 -16.67 23.79
CA HIS A 160 14.53 -16.29 25.13
C HIS A 160 13.38 -16.32 26.13
N VAL A 161 12.24 -15.72 25.80
CA VAL A 161 11.04 -15.71 26.65
C VAL A 161 10.47 -17.12 26.81
N GLY A 162 10.47 -17.93 25.75
CA GLY A 162 10.00 -19.32 25.79
C GLY A 162 10.84 -20.21 26.70
N GLU A 163 12.18 -20.11 26.62
CA GLU A 163 13.12 -20.88 27.43
C GLU A 163 13.11 -20.45 28.90
N ASN A 164 12.82 -19.17 29.17
CA ASN A 164 12.81 -18.59 30.52
C ASN A 164 11.40 -18.27 31.04
N ALA A 165 10.35 -18.90 30.48
CA ALA A 165 8.95 -18.55 30.74
C ALA A 165 8.58 -18.54 32.25
N ALA A 166 9.17 -19.44 33.04
CA ALA A 166 8.94 -19.50 34.49
C ALA A 166 9.36 -18.21 35.21
N GLN A 167 10.44 -17.55 34.77
CA GLN A 167 10.95 -16.31 35.36
C GLN A 167 10.02 -15.13 35.06
N PHE A 168 9.40 -15.12 33.87
CA PHE A 168 8.52 -14.02 33.43
C PHE A 168 7.07 -14.19 33.89
N THR A 169 6.65 -15.40 34.25
CA THR A 169 5.22 -15.72 34.50
C THR A 169 4.60 -14.84 35.58
N THR A 170 5.28 -14.62 36.70
CA THR A 170 4.73 -13.85 37.82
C THR A 170 4.59 -12.36 37.51
N ALA A 171 5.53 -11.81 36.73
CA ALA A 171 5.58 -10.37 36.44
C ALA A 171 4.74 -9.98 35.21
N TYR A 172 4.69 -10.82 34.18
CA TYR A 172 4.10 -10.48 32.89
C TYR A 172 2.91 -11.37 32.50
N GLY A 173 2.73 -12.51 33.16
CA GLY A 173 1.71 -13.50 32.84
C GLY A 173 2.24 -14.71 32.09
N LEU A 174 1.36 -15.69 31.88
CA LEU A 174 1.74 -17.01 31.37
C LEU A 174 2.16 -16.96 29.89
N VAL A 175 3.37 -17.46 29.60
CA VAL A 175 3.87 -17.66 28.24
C VAL A 175 3.93 -19.15 27.92
N SER A 176 3.00 -19.63 27.09
CA SER A 176 2.97 -21.05 26.71
C SER A 176 3.92 -21.35 25.53
N ALA A 177 4.62 -22.49 25.59
CA ALA A 177 5.47 -22.95 24.50
C ALA A 177 4.70 -23.16 23.18
N ALA A 178 3.42 -23.55 23.27
CA ALA A 178 2.55 -23.72 22.12
C ALA A 178 2.29 -22.39 21.38
N SER A 179 2.05 -21.30 22.13
CA SER A 179 1.89 -19.95 21.57
C SER A 179 3.18 -19.46 20.93
N VAL A 180 4.33 -19.60 21.61
CA VAL A 180 5.64 -19.23 21.07
C VAL A 180 5.92 -19.95 19.75
N GLY A 181 5.71 -21.27 19.72
CA GLY A 181 5.90 -22.07 18.51
C GLY A 181 4.95 -21.69 17.36
N ALA A 182 3.71 -21.28 17.66
CA ALA A 182 2.78 -20.79 16.64
C ALA A 182 3.24 -19.46 16.03
N ILE A 183 3.67 -18.50 16.86
CA ILE A 183 4.19 -17.21 16.41
C ILE A 183 5.45 -17.41 15.56
N GLN A 184 6.39 -18.24 16.02
CA GLN A 184 7.61 -18.55 15.27
C GLN A 184 7.33 -19.14 13.89
N ARG A 185 6.35 -20.04 13.74
CA ARG A 185 5.95 -20.57 12.42
C ARG A 185 5.40 -19.47 11.51
N GLY A 186 4.61 -18.54 12.05
CA GLY A 186 4.13 -17.38 11.31
C GLY A 186 5.29 -16.51 10.79
N LEU A 187 6.26 -16.21 11.65
CA LEU A 187 7.45 -15.44 11.29
C LEU A 187 8.31 -16.16 10.24
N LEU A 188 8.49 -17.47 10.35
CA LEU A 188 9.21 -18.28 9.35
C LEU A 188 8.54 -18.23 7.98
N GLN A 189 7.20 -18.26 7.95
CA GLN A 189 6.47 -18.15 6.70
C GLN A 189 6.63 -16.77 6.07
N LEU A 190 6.66 -15.70 6.87
CA LEU A 190 6.90 -14.35 6.37
C LEU A 190 8.34 -14.19 5.86
N ALA A 191 9.32 -14.70 6.60
CA ALA A 191 10.73 -14.74 6.17
C ALA A 191 10.90 -15.50 4.84
N SER A 192 10.20 -16.62 4.66
CA SER A 192 10.22 -17.39 3.39
C SER A 192 9.69 -16.62 2.18
N GLN A 193 8.90 -15.55 2.39
CA GLN A 193 8.40 -14.65 1.36
C GLN A 193 9.26 -13.39 1.18
N GLY A 194 10.45 -13.33 1.81
CA GLY A 194 11.34 -12.18 1.76
C GLY A 194 11.13 -11.16 2.87
N GLY A 195 10.45 -11.53 3.97
CA GLY A 195 10.28 -10.66 5.14
C GLY A 195 11.59 -10.14 5.72
N ASP A 196 12.69 -10.90 5.62
CA ASP A 196 14.02 -10.47 6.09
C ASP A 196 14.59 -9.26 5.32
N GLN A 197 14.05 -8.93 4.14
CA GLN A 197 14.43 -7.75 3.36
C GLN A 197 13.56 -6.54 3.70
N PHE A 198 12.31 -6.79 4.11
CA PHE A 198 11.34 -5.78 4.52
C PHE A 198 11.56 -5.30 5.95
N PHE A 199 11.92 -6.18 6.88
CA PHE A 199 12.15 -5.80 8.27
C PHE A 199 13.61 -5.38 8.49
N GLY A 200 13.83 -4.12 8.89
CA GLY A 200 15.16 -3.60 9.22
C GLY A 200 15.27 -2.08 9.08
N GLU A 201 16.52 -1.58 9.09
CA GLU A 201 16.83 -0.15 9.00
C GLU A 201 17.65 0.19 7.72
N PRO A 202 17.53 1.42 7.19
CA PRO A 202 16.65 2.49 7.66
C PRO A 202 15.19 2.20 7.29
N MET A 203 14.31 2.50 8.24
CA MET A 203 12.87 2.46 8.04
C MET A 203 12.46 3.58 7.07
N LEU A 204 11.48 3.31 6.22
CA LEU A 204 10.90 4.31 5.33
C LEU A 204 10.34 5.48 6.12
N ASP A 205 10.79 6.70 5.80
CA ASP A 205 10.15 7.93 6.24
C ASP A 205 8.97 8.25 5.31
N LEU A 206 7.76 8.30 5.85
CA LEU A 206 6.57 8.62 5.05
C LEU A 206 6.60 10.02 4.45
N ALA A 207 7.39 10.94 5.02
CA ALA A 207 7.60 12.26 4.41
C ALA A 207 8.22 12.14 3.01
N ASP A 208 9.04 11.11 2.76
CA ASP A 208 9.64 10.87 1.44
C ASP A 208 8.61 10.44 0.39
N PHE A 209 7.51 9.81 0.80
CA PHE A 209 6.38 9.50 -0.09
C PHE A 209 5.51 10.72 -0.41
N MET A 210 5.60 11.78 0.38
CA MET A 210 4.76 12.97 0.28
C MET A 210 5.50 14.19 -0.31
N GLN A 211 6.65 13.97 -0.96
CA GLN A 211 7.47 15.03 -1.51
C GLN A 211 6.84 15.71 -2.74
N THR A 212 7.30 16.94 -3.01
CA THR A 212 6.97 17.69 -4.22
C THR A 212 8.24 18.25 -4.86
N VAL A 213 8.23 18.38 -6.18
CA VAL A 213 9.32 18.99 -6.97
C VAL A 213 8.69 20.01 -7.90
N ASP A 214 9.15 21.26 -7.82
CA ASP A 214 8.64 22.39 -8.62
C ASP A 214 7.10 22.55 -8.56
N GLY A 215 6.52 22.32 -7.38
CA GLY A 215 5.08 22.37 -7.16
C GLY A 215 4.29 21.15 -7.64
N GLN A 216 4.94 20.19 -8.30
CA GLN A 216 4.35 18.91 -8.70
C GLN A 216 4.55 17.84 -7.63
N GLY A 217 3.53 17.01 -7.39
CA GLY A 217 3.60 15.89 -6.47
C GLY A 217 4.49 14.79 -7.03
N VAL A 218 5.41 14.26 -6.22
CA VAL A 218 6.27 13.14 -6.64
C VAL A 218 5.41 11.88 -6.80
N ILE A 219 5.59 11.17 -7.90
CA ILE A 219 4.99 9.86 -8.15
C ILE A 219 5.96 8.78 -7.66
N SER A 220 5.64 8.16 -6.52
CA SER A 220 6.35 7.02 -5.95
C SER A 220 5.82 5.72 -6.57
N ILE A 221 6.61 5.06 -7.41
CA ILE A 221 6.27 3.79 -8.04
C ILE A 221 6.92 2.66 -7.27
N LEU A 222 6.11 1.84 -6.61
CA LEU A 222 6.53 0.60 -5.96
C LEU A 222 6.50 -0.54 -6.98
N ALA A 223 7.66 -1.08 -7.31
CA ALA A 223 7.77 -2.32 -8.07
C ALA A 223 7.15 -3.47 -7.27
N ALA A 224 6.05 -4.02 -7.77
CA ALA A 224 5.27 -5.06 -7.10
C ALA A 224 5.26 -6.39 -7.87
N ASP A 225 5.95 -6.48 -9.01
CA ASP A 225 6.04 -7.67 -9.87
C ASP A 225 6.50 -8.93 -9.11
N GLN A 226 7.56 -8.81 -8.30
CA GLN A 226 8.03 -9.90 -7.45
C GLN A 226 7.19 -10.05 -6.19
N LEU A 227 6.69 -8.93 -5.67
CA LEU A 227 5.87 -8.88 -4.45
C LEU A 227 4.54 -9.64 -4.63
N MET A 228 4.04 -9.75 -5.87
CA MET A 228 2.90 -10.62 -6.21
C MET A 228 3.11 -12.08 -5.81
N ASN A 229 4.35 -12.58 -5.89
CA ASN A 229 4.69 -13.95 -5.53
C ASN A 229 4.79 -14.14 -4.00
N ALA A 230 4.68 -13.05 -3.25
CA ALA A 230 4.77 -12.94 -1.80
C ALA A 230 3.51 -12.26 -1.22
N PRO A 231 2.29 -12.81 -1.42
CA PRO A 231 1.03 -12.13 -1.13
C PRO A 231 0.85 -11.75 0.35
N ARG A 232 1.43 -12.53 1.28
CA ARG A 232 1.37 -12.17 2.71
C ARG A 232 2.29 -10.99 3.00
N LEU A 233 3.48 -10.94 2.41
CA LEU A 233 4.38 -9.80 2.53
C LEU A 233 3.78 -8.55 1.88
N TYR A 234 3.06 -8.70 0.76
CA TYR A 234 2.38 -7.58 0.12
C TYR A 234 1.28 -6.98 1.01
N GLY A 235 0.37 -7.83 1.52
CA GLY A 235 -0.69 -7.40 2.43
C GLY A 235 -0.14 -6.83 3.74
N THR A 236 0.96 -7.39 4.23
CA THR A 236 1.76 -6.91 5.37
C THR A 236 2.23 -5.48 5.15
N PHE A 237 3.00 -5.24 4.07
CA PHE A 237 3.52 -3.93 3.73
C PHE A 237 2.40 -2.90 3.59
N LEU A 238 1.33 -3.26 2.89
CA LEU A 238 0.22 -2.34 2.67
C LEU A 238 -0.48 -1.97 3.97
N LEU A 239 -0.81 -2.97 4.79
CA LEU A 239 -1.50 -2.72 6.04
C LEU A 239 -0.64 -1.85 6.96
N TRP A 240 0.67 -2.11 7.02
CA TRP A 240 1.62 -1.26 7.75
C TRP A 240 1.59 0.17 7.21
N LEU A 241 1.84 0.38 5.91
CA LEU A 241 1.89 1.70 5.30
C LEU A 241 0.63 2.53 5.58
N LEU A 242 -0.56 1.94 5.39
CA LEU A 242 -1.81 2.65 5.64
C LEU A 242 -2.07 2.89 7.14
N SER A 243 -1.59 2.00 8.02
CA SER A 243 -1.70 2.19 9.47
C SER A 243 -0.77 3.31 9.94
N GLU A 244 0.47 3.34 9.47
CA GLU A 244 1.43 4.40 9.77
C GLU A 244 0.92 5.77 9.30
N LEU A 245 0.34 5.85 8.10
CA LEU A 245 -0.30 7.08 7.64
C LEU A 245 -1.45 7.52 8.55
N PHE A 246 -2.23 6.59 9.08
CA PHE A 246 -3.32 6.91 9.99
C PHE A 246 -2.83 7.45 11.33
N GLU A 247 -1.75 6.88 11.87
CA GLU A 247 -1.15 7.32 13.14
C GLU A 247 -0.41 8.65 12.98
N LEU A 248 0.41 8.81 11.93
CA LEU A 248 1.28 9.97 11.73
C LEU A 248 0.55 11.21 11.21
N LEU A 249 -0.45 11.05 10.34
CA LEU A 249 -1.16 12.19 9.79
C LEU A 249 -2.20 12.73 10.78
N PRO A 250 -2.33 14.06 10.93
CA PRO A 250 -3.41 14.62 11.74
C PRO A 250 -4.75 14.45 11.02
N GLU A 251 -5.83 14.37 11.79
CA GLU A 251 -7.18 14.50 11.24
C GLU A 251 -7.37 15.87 10.60
N VAL A 252 -8.03 15.89 9.45
CA VAL A 252 -8.30 17.09 8.66
C VAL A 252 -9.77 17.13 8.29
N GLY A 253 -10.31 18.35 8.22
CA GLY A 253 -11.63 18.59 7.66
C GLY A 253 -11.60 18.55 6.12
N ASP A 254 -12.42 19.38 5.50
CA ASP A 254 -12.47 19.47 4.04
C ASP A 254 -11.21 20.19 3.51
N LEU A 255 -10.40 19.46 2.75
CA LEU A 255 -9.22 19.98 2.07
C LEU A 255 -9.55 20.35 0.63
N GLU A 256 -8.83 21.35 0.07
CA GLU A 256 -8.95 21.67 -1.35
C GLU A 256 -8.44 20.54 -2.27
N LYS A 257 -7.52 19.71 -1.76
CA LYS A 257 -6.94 18.53 -2.42
C LYS A 257 -6.41 17.54 -1.37
N PRO A 258 -6.30 16.25 -1.67
CA PRO A 258 -5.72 15.27 -0.76
C PRO A 258 -4.24 15.56 -0.49
N LYS A 259 -3.73 15.06 0.64
CA LYS A 259 -2.29 15.10 0.97
C LYS A 259 -1.49 14.05 0.20
N LEU A 260 -2.12 12.92 -0.13
CA LEU A 260 -1.50 11.77 -0.78
C LEU A 260 -2.59 10.91 -1.44
N VAL A 261 -2.28 10.29 -2.56
CA VAL A 261 -3.17 9.33 -3.24
C VAL A 261 -2.45 8.02 -3.52
N PHE A 262 -3.07 6.90 -3.13
CA PHE A 262 -2.60 5.55 -3.47
C PHE A 262 -3.38 4.95 -4.63
N PHE A 263 -2.68 4.28 -5.54
CA PHE A 263 -3.26 3.36 -6.50
C PHE A 263 -2.69 1.96 -6.29
N PHE A 264 -3.60 0.99 -6.19
CA PHE A 264 -3.27 -0.43 -6.10
C PHE A 264 -3.63 -1.09 -7.43
N ASP A 265 -2.62 -1.31 -8.30
CA ASP A 265 -2.83 -2.15 -9.48
C ASP A 265 -2.99 -3.62 -9.07
N GLU A 266 -3.83 -4.34 -9.81
CA GLU A 266 -4.27 -5.69 -9.49
C GLU A 266 -4.69 -5.87 -8.01
N ALA A 267 -5.49 -4.91 -7.52
CA ALA A 267 -5.94 -4.82 -6.14
C ALA A 267 -6.56 -6.11 -5.56
N HIS A 268 -7.11 -6.98 -6.40
CA HIS A 268 -7.64 -8.28 -5.98
C HIS A 268 -6.60 -9.16 -5.25
N LEU A 269 -5.31 -8.97 -5.52
CA LEU A 269 -4.23 -9.70 -4.87
C LEU A 269 -4.11 -9.40 -3.38
N LEU A 270 -4.58 -8.23 -2.94
CA LEU A 270 -4.60 -7.85 -1.52
C LEU A 270 -5.61 -8.66 -0.71
N PHE A 271 -6.65 -9.15 -1.38
CA PHE A 271 -7.79 -9.80 -0.72
C PHE A 271 -7.86 -11.30 -1.01
N LYS A 272 -7.25 -11.74 -2.12
CA LYS A 272 -7.19 -13.15 -2.50
C LYS A 272 -6.39 -13.95 -1.46
N ASP A 273 -7.02 -14.99 -0.90
CA ASP A 273 -6.44 -15.87 0.12
C ASP A 273 -5.98 -15.15 1.41
N ALA A 274 -6.38 -13.89 1.59
CA ALA A 274 -6.10 -13.11 2.78
C ALA A 274 -6.98 -13.59 3.95
N PRO A 275 -6.44 -13.72 5.18
CA PRO A 275 -7.25 -14.01 6.35
C PRO A 275 -8.36 -12.96 6.55
N ALA A 276 -9.55 -13.39 6.99
CA ALA A 276 -10.70 -12.47 7.18
C ALA A 276 -10.37 -11.26 8.07
N VAL A 277 -9.56 -11.48 9.12
CA VAL A 277 -9.09 -10.42 10.03
C VAL A 277 -8.24 -9.36 9.32
N LEU A 278 -7.41 -9.78 8.36
CA LEU A 278 -6.61 -8.87 7.56
C LEU A 278 -7.50 -8.03 6.63
N VAL A 279 -8.49 -8.66 5.99
CA VAL A 279 -9.46 -8.00 5.11
C VAL A 279 -10.26 -6.94 5.87
N GLU A 280 -10.84 -7.29 7.01
CA GLU A 280 -11.58 -6.36 7.87
C GLU A 280 -10.71 -5.16 8.30
N ARG A 281 -9.42 -5.41 8.53
CA ARG A 281 -8.49 -4.35 8.91
C ARG A 281 -8.19 -3.40 7.76
N ILE A 282 -7.93 -3.93 6.56
CA ILE A 282 -7.74 -3.10 5.35
C ILE A 282 -8.99 -2.24 5.13
N GLU A 283 -10.18 -2.82 5.21
CA GLU A 283 -11.45 -2.10 5.13
C GLU A 283 -11.54 -0.93 6.11
N ARG A 284 -11.23 -1.19 7.39
CA ARG A 284 -11.25 -0.18 8.44
C ARG A 284 -10.25 0.93 8.17
N VAL A 285 -9.03 0.58 7.78
CA VAL A 285 -7.98 1.57 7.54
C VAL A 285 -8.30 2.42 6.31
N VAL A 286 -8.76 1.84 5.20
CA VAL A 286 -9.23 2.59 4.02
C VAL A 286 -10.28 3.63 4.42
N ARG A 287 -11.24 3.26 5.26
CA ARG A 287 -12.26 4.19 5.77
C ARG A 287 -11.66 5.32 6.59
N LEU A 288 -10.67 5.02 7.44
CA LEU A 288 -10.08 5.97 8.38
C LEU A 288 -9.10 6.94 7.71
N VAL A 289 -8.29 6.49 6.74
CA VAL A 289 -7.30 7.37 6.08
C VAL A 289 -7.95 8.49 5.28
N ARG A 290 -9.24 8.37 4.93
CA ARG A 290 -10.03 9.47 4.35
C ARG A 290 -10.02 10.73 5.22
N SER A 291 -10.23 10.60 6.53
CA SER A 291 -10.24 11.74 7.46
C SER A 291 -8.84 12.32 7.69
N LYS A 292 -7.80 11.64 7.21
CA LYS A 292 -6.41 12.13 7.19
C LYS A 292 -6.05 12.84 5.88
N GLY A 293 -6.98 12.90 4.93
CA GLY A 293 -6.78 13.52 3.63
C GLY A 293 -6.10 12.60 2.60
N VAL A 294 -6.18 11.28 2.78
CA VAL A 294 -5.56 10.30 1.87
C VAL A 294 -6.61 9.68 0.94
N GLY A 295 -6.34 9.69 -0.36
CA GLY A 295 -7.12 8.98 -1.37
C GLY A 295 -6.60 7.57 -1.62
N VAL A 296 -7.51 6.63 -1.92
CA VAL A 296 -7.17 5.22 -2.22
C VAL A 296 -7.95 4.80 -3.45
N TYR A 297 -7.27 4.28 -4.46
CA TYR A 297 -7.86 3.88 -5.72
C TYR A 297 -7.49 2.42 -6.00
N PHE A 298 -8.49 1.56 -6.06
CA PHE A 298 -8.28 0.16 -6.41
C PHE A 298 -8.43 -0.02 -7.91
N VAL A 299 -7.45 -0.68 -8.53
CA VAL A 299 -7.48 -1.02 -9.95
C VAL A 299 -7.51 -2.54 -10.05
N THR A 300 -8.58 -3.09 -10.61
CA THR A 300 -8.79 -4.54 -10.70
C THR A 300 -9.53 -4.90 -11.97
N GLN A 301 -9.63 -6.19 -12.28
CA GLN A 301 -10.35 -6.63 -13.47
C GLN A 301 -11.87 -6.59 -13.24
N ASN A 302 -12.34 -7.17 -12.14
CA ASN A 302 -13.76 -7.25 -11.84
C ASN A 302 -14.08 -6.68 -10.45
N PRO A 303 -15.19 -5.93 -10.29
CA PRO A 303 -15.62 -5.47 -8.97
C PRO A 303 -15.77 -6.59 -7.93
N PRO A 304 -16.35 -7.77 -8.23
CA PRO A 304 -16.51 -8.86 -7.26
C PRO A 304 -15.20 -9.45 -6.71
N ASP A 305 -14.05 -9.07 -7.26
CA ASP A 305 -12.74 -9.49 -6.73
C ASP A 305 -12.32 -8.66 -5.50
N LEU A 306 -13.12 -7.65 -5.12
CA LEU A 306 -12.97 -6.85 -3.90
C LEU A 306 -14.12 -7.12 -2.91
N PRO A 307 -13.90 -7.02 -1.59
CA PRO A 307 -14.97 -7.13 -0.60
C PRO A 307 -16.03 -6.03 -0.74
N ASP A 308 -17.30 -6.38 -0.54
CA ASP A 308 -18.43 -5.43 -0.65
C ASP A 308 -18.28 -4.21 0.29
N ALA A 309 -17.72 -4.42 1.48
CA ALA A 309 -17.49 -3.35 2.45
C ALA A 309 -16.41 -2.36 1.97
N VAL A 310 -15.38 -2.82 1.24
CA VAL A 310 -14.41 -1.95 0.54
C VAL A 310 -15.11 -1.23 -0.60
N LEU A 311 -15.83 -1.96 -1.47
CA LEU A 311 -16.55 -1.39 -2.62
C LEU A 311 -17.49 -0.27 -2.17
N GLY A 312 -18.16 -0.39 -1.03
CA GLY A 312 -19.03 0.64 -0.47
C GLY A 312 -18.32 1.94 -0.07
N GLN A 313 -16.99 1.95 0.07
CA GLN A 313 -16.20 3.16 0.36
C GLN A 313 -15.74 3.90 -0.90
N LEU A 314 -15.83 3.29 -2.10
CA LEU A 314 -15.25 3.82 -3.33
C LEU A 314 -16.23 4.76 -4.04
N GLY A 315 -16.04 6.06 -3.88
CA GLY A 315 -16.93 7.09 -4.41
C GLY A 315 -16.82 7.30 -5.93
N ASN A 316 -15.60 7.36 -6.46
CA ASN A 316 -15.37 7.58 -7.89
C ASN A 316 -15.32 6.24 -8.65
N ARG A 317 -15.98 6.15 -9.82
CA ARG A 317 -16.06 4.92 -10.62
C ARG A 317 -15.61 5.15 -12.06
N VAL A 318 -14.73 4.27 -12.53
CA VAL A 318 -14.35 4.15 -13.94
C VAL A 318 -14.41 2.68 -14.33
N GLN A 319 -15.35 2.33 -15.20
CA GLN A 319 -15.57 0.97 -15.68
C GLN A 319 -15.24 0.90 -17.17
N HIS A 320 -14.15 0.23 -17.50
CA HIS A 320 -13.80 -0.16 -18.87
C HIS A 320 -14.53 -1.42 -19.29
N ALA A 321 -14.36 -1.85 -20.55
CA ALA A 321 -15.02 -3.03 -21.07
C ALA A 321 -14.80 -4.29 -20.21
N LEU A 322 -15.85 -5.09 -20.00
CA LEU A 322 -15.78 -6.44 -19.45
C LEU A 322 -16.19 -7.45 -20.52
N ARG A 323 -15.53 -8.60 -20.55
CA ARG A 323 -15.86 -9.68 -21.49
C ARG A 323 -16.75 -10.70 -20.79
N ALA A 324 -18.01 -10.79 -21.19
CA ALA A 324 -19.01 -11.62 -20.53
C ALA A 324 -19.19 -13.01 -21.19
N PHE A 325 -18.18 -13.89 -21.07
CA PHE A 325 -18.24 -15.22 -21.69
C PHE A 325 -18.80 -16.30 -20.76
N THR A 326 -18.60 -16.14 -19.45
CA THR A 326 -18.99 -17.11 -18.43
C THR A 326 -20.10 -16.57 -17.52
N PRO A 327 -20.81 -17.44 -16.76
CA PRO A 327 -21.76 -16.99 -15.74
C PRO A 327 -21.11 -16.08 -14.68
N ARG A 328 -19.84 -16.31 -14.35
CA ARG A 328 -19.07 -15.43 -13.45
C ARG A 328 -18.93 -14.03 -14.05
N ASP A 329 -18.58 -13.94 -15.33
CA ASP A 329 -18.40 -12.65 -15.99
C ASP A 329 -19.73 -11.90 -16.11
N GLN A 330 -20.83 -12.59 -16.38
CA GLN A 330 -22.17 -11.98 -16.37
C GLN A 330 -22.53 -11.43 -14.98
N LYS A 331 -22.15 -12.14 -13.92
CA LYS A 331 -22.30 -11.63 -12.54
C LYS A 331 -21.43 -10.39 -12.30
N ALA A 332 -20.21 -10.38 -12.83
CA ALA A 332 -19.31 -9.22 -12.76
C ALA A 332 -19.90 -7.99 -13.47
N VAL A 333 -20.45 -8.15 -14.68
CA VAL A 333 -21.14 -7.07 -15.41
C VAL A 333 -22.32 -6.52 -14.62
N LYS A 334 -23.18 -7.40 -14.08
CA LYS A 334 -24.33 -6.99 -13.26
C LYS A 334 -23.89 -6.24 -12.00
N SER A 335 -22.86 -6.75 -11.32
CA SER A 335 -22.29 -6.11 -10.13
C SER A 335 -21.73 -4.74 -10.47
N ALA A 336 -20.88 -4.62 -11.50
CA ALA A 336 -20.37 -3.34 -12.01
C ALA A 336 -21.50 -2.34 -12.25
N ALA A 337 -22.52 -2.74 -13.03
CA ALA A 337 -23.65 -1.88 -13.37
C ALA A 337 -24.42 -1.39 -12.13
N SER A 338 -24.65 -2.27 -11.15
CA SER A 338 -25.36 -1.92 -9.90
C SER A 338 -24.61 -0.96 -8.98
N THR A 339 -23.28 -0.87 -9.12
CA THR A 339 -22.46 0.03 -8.29
C THR A 339 -22.31 1.44 -8.87
N MET A 340 -22.83 1.67 -10.07
CA MET A 340 -22.73 2.95 -10.76
C MET A 340 -24.07 3.70 -10.71
N ARG A 341 -24.03 5.03 -10.67
CA ARG A 341 -25.27 5.83 -10.64
C ARG A 341 -26.00 5.72 -11.97
N ALA A 342 -27.27 5.34 -11.92
CA ALA A 342 -28.11 5.19 -13.11
C ALA A 342 -28.18 6.48 -13.94
N ASN A 343 -28.22 6.32 -15.25
CA ASN A 343 -28.50 7.36 -16.23
C ASN A 343 -29.67 6.88 -17.11
N PRO A 344 -30.82 7.58 -17.13
CA PRO A 344 -32.01 7.15 -17.90
C PRO A 344 -31.76 6.93 -19.40
N GLY A 345 -30.76 7.60 -19.98
CA GLY A 345 -30.40 7.45 -21.39
C GLY A 345 -29.42 6.31 -21.69
N LEU A 346 -28.97 5.55 -20.68
CA LEU A 346 -27.91 4.57 -20.83
C LEU A 346 -28.23 3.27 -20.06
N ASP A 347 -28.35 2.15 -20.76
CA ASP A 347 -28.28 0.84 -20.14
C ASP A 347 -26.81 0.51 -19.81
N ILE A 348 -26.45 0.70 -18.54
CA ILE A 348 -25.09 0.49 -18.03
C ILE A 348 -24.63 -0.95 -18.25
N ALA A 349 -25.49 -1.94 -18.02
CA ALA A 349 -25.09 -3.35 -18.13
C ALA A 349 -24.79 -3.73 -19.57
N THR A 350 -25.64 -3.32 -20.50
CA THR A 350 -25.43 -3.51 -21.94
C THR A 350 -24.18 -2.75 -22.40
N ALA A 351 -24.06 -1.47 -22.04
CA ALA A 351 -22.94 -0.63 -22.42
C ALA A 351 -21.59 -1.19 -22.00
N ILE A 352 -21.45 -1.75 -20.78
CA ILE A 352 -20.21 -2.39 -20.30
C ILE A 352 -19.68 -3.45 -21.27
N THR A 353 -20.57 -4.20 -21.93
CA THR A 353 -20.20 -5.27 -22.86
C THR A 353 -19.86 -4.75 -24.27
N GLU A 354 -20.31 -3.55 -24.60
CA GLU A 354 -20.12 -2.90 -25.91
C GLU A 354 -18.95 -1.92 -25.95
N LEU A 355 -18.37 -1.57 -24.80
CA LEU A 355 -17.26 -0.61 -24.71
C LEU A 355 -16.08 -1.06 -25.58
N GLY A 356 -15.59 -0.13 -26.41
CA GLY A 356 -14.34 -0.27 -27.14
C GLY A 356 -13.11 -0.01 -26.27
N VAL A 357 -11.92 -0.19 -26.83
CA VAL A 357 -10.66 0.15 -26.15
C VAL A 357 -10.55 1.67 -25.97
N GLY A 358 -10.28 2.09 -24.73
CA GLY A 358 -10.22 3.50 -24.33
C GLY A 358 -11.58 4.17 -24.15
N GLU A 359 -12.69 3.43 -24.32
CA GLU A 359 -14.01 3.85 -23.84
C GLU A 359 -14.22 3.35 -22.40
N ALA A 360 -14.90 4.16 -21.60
CA ALA A 360 -15.27 3.81 -20.25
C ALA A 360 -16.64 4.38 -19.89
N LEU A 361 -17.29 3.73 -18.93
CA LEU A 361 -18.36 4.32 -18.15
C LEU A 361 -17.74 5.03 -16.95
N VAL A 362 -18.07 6.31 -16.76
CA VAL A 362 -17.48 7.14 -15.70
C VAL A 362 -18.57 7.76 -14.83
N SER A 363 -18.38 7.71 -13.51
CA SER A 363 -19.22 8.38 -12.51
C SER A 363 -18.29 8.93 -11.42
N CYS A 364 -17.91 10.20 -11.57
CA CYS A 364 -17.15 10.96 -10.56
C CYS A 364 -18.11 11.66 -9.60
N LEU A 365 -17.60 12.19 -8.49
CA LEU A 365 -18.43 12.90 -7.50
C LEU A 365 -18.67 14.37 -7.90
N ASP A 366 -19.90 14.86 -7.65
CA ASP A 366 -20.27 16.28 -7.70
C ASP A 366 -19.77 17.05 -6.47
N ASP A 367 -19.94 18.37 -6.45
CA ASP A 367 -19.55 19.27 -5.35
C ASP A 367 -20.17 18.90 -3.98
N GLN A 368 -21.29 18.19 -3.97
CA GLN A 368 -21.97 17.68 -2.78
C GLN A 368 -21.48 16.27 -2.38
N GLY A 369 -20.51 15.73 -3.10
CA GLY A 369 -19.94 14.41 -2.87
C GLY A 369 -20.86 13.25 -3.27
N ARG A 370 -21.84 13.50 -4.15
CA ARG A 370 -22.73 12.48 -4.70
C ARG A 370 -22.18 12.02 -6.05
N PRO A 371 -22.22 10.72 -6.39
CA PRO A 371 -21.81 10.26 -7.72
C PRO A 371 -22.65 10.97 -8.79
N CYS A 372 -22.06 11.46 -9.87
CA CYS A 372 -22.76 11.99 -11.04
C CYS A 372 -23.42 10.86 -11.85
N PRO A 373 -24.49 11.13 -12.64
CA PRO A 373 -25.02 10.13 -13.58
C PRO A 373 -23.90 9.52 -14.42
N THR A 374 -23.97 8.21 -14.65
CA THR A 374 -22.92 7.50 -15.39
C THR A 374 -22.94 7.90 -16.86
N GLU A 375 -21.78 8.27 -17.39
CA GLU A 375 -21.59 8.68 -18.77
C GLU A 375 -20.71 7.70 -19.54
N ARG A 376 -21.02 7.45 -20.81
CA ARG A 376 -20.16 6.69 -21.73
C ARG A 376 -19.25 7.66 -22.48
N VAL A 377 -17.96 7.58 -22.19
CA VAL A 377 -16.95 8.58 -22.61
C VAL A 377 -15.63 7.93 -23.02
N PHE A 378 -14.77 8.70 -23.69
CA PHE A 378 -13.40 8.28 -23.99
C PHE A 378 -12.43 8.81 -22.95
N VAL A 379 -11.61 7.94 -22.37
CA VAL A 379 -10.56 8.34 -21.43
C VAL A 379 -9.47 9.11 -22.17
N LEU A 380 -9.06 10.25 -21.62
CA LEU A 380 -7.98 11.05 -22.19
C LEU A 380 -6.64 10.36 -21.96
N PRO A 381 -5.76 10.27 -22.97
CA PRO A 381 -4.42 9.73 -22.78
C PRO A 381 -3.55 10.68 -21.93
N PRO A 382 -2.57 10.15 -21.18
CA PRO A 382 -1.61 10.98 -20.44
C PRO A 382 -0.68 11.73 -21.40
N GLY A 383 -0.07 12.81 -20.89
CA GLY A 383 1.05 13.49 -21.53
C GLY A 383 2.38 12.78 -21.33
N SER A 384 2.47 11.88 -20.36
CA SER A 384 3.63 11.02 -20.12
C SER A 384 3.76 9.85 -21.09
N GLN A 385 4.92 9.19 -21.06
CA GLN A 385 5.15 7.98 -21.84
C GLN A 385 4.23 6.85 -21.35
N ILE A 386 3.59 6.18 -22.30
CA ILE A 386 2.81 4.95 -22.05
C ILE A 386 3.75 3.76 -22.16
N GLY A 387 3.79 2.93 -21.11
CA GLY A 387 4.64 1.74 -21.02
C GLY A 387 5.98 2.01 -20.30
N PRO A 388 6.81 0.96 -20.18
CA PRO A 388 8.03 1.00 -19.37
C PRO A 388 9.11 1.93 -19.95
N ILE A 389 9.99 2.40 -19.08
CA ILE A 389 11.23 3.08 -19.48
C ILE A 389 12.36 2.09 -19.79
N THR A 390 13.42 2.59 -20.43
CA THR A 390 14.63 1.79 -20.68
C THR A 390 15.42 1.53 -19.39
N PRO A 391 16.25 0.47 -19.31
CA PRO A 391 17.12 0.23 -18.16
C PRO A 391 18.05 1.40 -17.82
N ALA A 392 18.52 2.14 -18.82
CA ALA A 392 19.36 3.32 -18.60
C ALA A 392 18.59 4.47 -17.95
N GLN A 393 17.36 4.75 -18.40
CA GLN A 393 16.48 5.74 -17.75
C GLN A 393 16.12 5.31 -16.33
N HIS A 394 15.89 4.02 -16.12
CA HIS A 394 15.58 3.47 -14.82
C HIS A 394 16.74 3.69 -13.82
N GLN A 395 17.98 3.37 -14.24
CA GLN A 395 19.15 3.61 -13.41
C GLN A 395 19.32 5.11 -13.08
N ALA A 396 19.13 5.98 -14.08
CA ALA A 396 19.22 7.42 -13.88
C ALA A 396 18.16 7.96 -12.90
N LEU A 397 16.96 7.38 -12.84
CA LEU A 397 15.94 7.77 -11.86
C LEU A 397 16.35 7.41 -10.44
N ILE A 398 16.93 6.22 -10.22
CA ILE A 398 17.39 5.80 -8.89
C ILE A 398 18.55 6.67 -8.42
N GLU A 399 19.53 6.91 -9.30
CA GLU A 399 20.71 7.72 -8.96
C GLU A 399 20.39 9.20 -8.75
N GLY A 400 19.42 9.73 -9.50
CA GLY A 400 19.00 11.13 -9.43
C GLY A 400 17.88 11.41 -8.43
N SER A 401 17.44 10.43 -7.64
CA SER A 401 16.33 10.60 -6.71
C SER A 401 16.75 11.44 -5.48
N LEU A 402 15.76 12.03 -4.80
CA LEU A 402 15.98 12.82 -3.59
C LEU A 402 16.45 11.98 -2.39
N VAL A 403 16.28 10.66 -2.46
CA VAL A 403 16.59 9.72 -1.38
C VAL A 403 17.75 8.77 -1.71
N ALA A 404 18.42 9.01 -2.84
CA ALA A 404 19.52 8.18 -3.31
C ALA A 404 20.63 8.06 -2.27
N GLY A 405 21.00 6.82 -1.92
CA GLY A 405 22.06 6.52 -0.96
C GLY A 405 21.63 6.62 0.50
N VAL A 406 20.34 6.82 0.78
CA VAL A 406 19.75 6.73 2.12
C VAL A 406 19.35 5.27 2.38
N TYR A 407 18.40 4.76 1.61
CA TYR A 407 17.78 3.46 1.86
C TYR A 407 18.68 2.28 1.48
N GLU A 408 19.63 2.45 0.56
CA GLU A 408 20.57 1.40 0.16
C GLU A 408 21.53 1.00 1.29
N LYS A 409 21.74 1.87 2.27
CA LYS A 409 22.68 1.64 3.38
C LYS A 409 21.97 0.97 4.54
N THR A 410 21.99 -0.37 4.56
CA THR A 410 21.48 -1.14 5.71
C THR A 410 22.22 -0.73 6.99
N VAL A 411 21.47 -0.46 8.05
CA VAL A 411 22.03 -0.16 9.37
C VAL A 411 21.83 -1.38 10.27
N ASP A 412 22.93 -1.93 10.78
CA ASP A 412 22.94 -3.07 11.68
C ASP A 412 23.37 -2.59 13.08
N ARG A 413 22.39 -2.20 13.90
CA ARG A 413 22.60 -1.76 15.29
C ARG A 413 22.60 -2.98 16.21
N GLU A 414 23.29 -2.87 17.34
CA GLU A 414 23.22 -3.92 18.37
C GLU A 414 21.78 -4.03 18.93
N SER A 415 21.10 -5.12 18.57
CA SER A 415 19.69 -5.37 18.83
C SER A 415 19.49 -6.49 19.87
N ALA A 416 18.25 -6.95 20.04
CA ALA A 416 17.95 -8.11 20.86
C ALA A 416 18.73 -9.36 20.44
N HIS A 417 18.92 -9.60 19.14
CA HIS A 417 19.61 -10.81 18.67
C HIS A 417 21.07 -10.84 19.10
N GLU A 418 21.85 -9.76 18.89
CA GLU A 418 23.26 -9.73 19.28
C GLU A 418 23.42 -9.77 20.80
N LYS A 419 22.59 -9.02 21.54
CA LYS A 419 22.67 -8.96 23.01
C LYS A 419 22.35 -10.31 23.66
N LEU A 420 21.30 -10.99 23.20
CA LEU A 420 20.92 -12.30 23.74
C LEU A 420 21.92 -13.39 23.38
N THR A 421 22.45 -13.38 22.15
CA THR A 421 23.48 -14.34 21.72
C THR A 421 24.78 -14.16 22.50
N ARG A 422 25.16 -12.92 22.81
CA ARG A 422 26.34 -12.62 23.64
C ARG A 422 26.09 -12.94 25.12
N GLY A 423 24.89 -12.63 25.63
CA GLY A 423 24.48 -12.90 27.02
C GLY A 423 24.27 -14.39 27.33
N GLY A 424 24.00 -15.23 26.33
CA GLY A 424 23.95 -16.69 26.48
C GLY A 424 25.27 -17.34 26.90
N ALA A 425 26.39 -16.60 26.89
CA ALA A 425 27.67 -17.04 27.44
C ALA A 425 27.89 -16.64 28.92
N THR A 426 27.01 -15.84 29.52
CA THR A 426 27.13 -15.38 30.90
C THR A 426 25.76 -15.21 31.55
N SER A 427 25.32 -16.24 32.29
CA SER A 427 24.18 -16.15 33.20
C SER A 427 24.32 -14.95 34.15
N PRO A 428 23.25 -14.18 34.45
CA PRO A 428 23.29 -13.15 35.47
C PRO A 428 23.58 -13.81 36.82
N GLY A 429 24.65 -13.33 37.48
CA GLY A 429 25.11 -13.83 38.76
C GLY A 429 24.00 -13.81 39.81
N ALA A 430 23.86 -14.94 40.50
CA ALA A 430 23.19 -15.00 41.79
C ALA A 430 23.80 -13.91 42.69
N GLY A 431 22.96 -13.03 43.21
CA GLY A 431 23.35 -12.06 44.21
C GLY A 431 24.06 -12.76 45.36
N ASP A 432 25.27 -12.29 45.64
CA ASP A 432 26.07 -12.65 46.79
C ASP A 432 25.32 -12.27 48.07
N HIS A 433 24.59 -13.23 48.65
CA HIS A 433 24.15 -13.16 50.03
C HIS A 433 25.29 -13.61 50.94
N GLY A 434 26.25 -12.71 51.15
CA GLY A 434 27.21 -12.80 52.24
C GLY A 434 26.53 -12.54 53.58
N LEU A 435 26.05 -13.61 54.23
CA LEU A 435 25.76 -13.63 55.67
C LEU A 435 27.11 -13.65 56.41
N ALA A 436 27.52 -12.50 56.95
CA ALA A 436 28.57 -12.44 57.96
C ALA A 436 27.91 -12.57 59.35
N ASP A 437 28.09 -13.74 59.95
CA ASP A 437 27.87 -14.00 61.38
C ASP A 437 28.83 -13.15 62.21
N GLU A 438 28.31 -12.13 62.91
CA GLU A 438 28.96 -11.57 64.09
C GLU A 438 28.30 -12.13 65.35
N ALA A 439 28.93 -13.16 65.94
CA ALA A 439 28.67 -13.60 67.29
C ALA A 439 29.99 -13.94 68.01
N GLY A 440 30.53 -12.93 68.69
CA GLY A 440 31.11 -13.02 70.04
C GLY A 440 32.21 -14.04 70.35
N ALA A 441 33.42 -13.53 70.60
CA ALA A 441 34.28 -14.06 71.65
C ALA A 441 35.01 -12.91 72.35
N ALA A 442 34.74 -12.78 73.65
CA ALA A 442 35.37 -11.83 74.56
C ALA A 442 36.81 -12.25 74.91
N GLY A 443 37.66 -11.26 75.19
CA GLY A 443 39.03 -11.44 75.70
C GLY A 443 39.80 -10.14 75.70
#